data_AF-A0A4Q4CF76-F1
#
_entry.id   AF-A0A4Q4CF76-F1
#
_cell.length_a   1.000
_cell.length_b   1.000
_cell.length_c   1.000
_cell.angle_alpha   90.00
_cell.angle_beta   90.00
_cell.angle_gamma   90.00
#
_symmetry.space_group_name_H-M   'P 1'
#
loop_
_entity.id
_entity.type
_entity.pdbx_description
1 polymer ?
#
loop_
_entity_poly.entity_id
_entity_poly.type
_entity_poly.pdbx_seq_one_letter_code
_entity_poly.pdbx_strand_id
1 'polypeptide(L)'
;MDEFLGGLSQNALLALPWVFEFWALPHQLPPRGAWKTWVIMGGRGAGKTRAGSEWVRAQVEGAGPADPGRCKRVALVGETIDQVRDVMVLGESGIIACSPPDRKPE
;
A
#
# COMPACT_ATOMS: atom_id res chain seq x y z
N MET A 1 -11.29 20.54 5.99
CA MET A 1 -11.41 19.37 5.07
C MET A 1 -11.98 19.84 3.73
N ASP A 2 -13.13 20.51 3.73
CA ASP A 2 -13.83 20.93 2.51
C ASP A 2 -13.04 21.92 1.64
N GLU A 3 -12.34 22.88 2.25
CA GLU A 3 -11.49 23.83 1.53
C GLU A 3 -10.28 23.14 0.85
N PHE A 4 -9.70 22.13 1.52
CA PHE A 4 -8.60 21.33 0.96
C PHE A 4 -9.10 20.46 -0.20
N LEU A 5 -10.22 19.73 -0.01
CA LEU A 5 -10.79 18.87 -1.04
C LEU A 5 -11.30 19.67 -2.24
N GLY A 6 -11.87 20.86 -2.02
CA GLY A 6 -12.31 21.78 -3.07
C GLY A 6 -11.16 22.40 -3.89
N GLY A 7 -9.94 22.41 -3.36
CA GLY A 7 -8.74 22.86 -4.06
C GLY A 7 -8.04 21.77 -4.89
N LEU A 8 -8.45 20.50 -4.77
CA LEU A 8 -7.85 19.40 -5.53
C LEU A 8 -8.40 19.38 -6.97
N SER A 9 -7.52 19.07 -7.93
CA SER A 9 -7.98 18.70 -9.27
C SER A 9 -8.82 17.42 -9.22
N GLN A 10 -9.68 17.21 -10.23
CA GLN A 10 -10.48 15.99 -10.33
C GLN A 10 -9.62 14.72 -10.27
N ASN A 11 -8.47 14.72 -10.96
CA ASN A 11 -7.54 13.60 -10.95
C ASN A 11 -6.96 13.35 -9.54
N ALA A 12 -6.61 14.41 -8.82
CA ALA A 12 -6.12 14.30 -7.45
C ALA A 12 -7.20 13.76 -6.50
N LEU A 13 -8.45 14.19 -6.66
CA LEU A 13 -9.57 13.69 -5.87
C LEU A 13 -9.84 12.20 -6.13
N LEU A 14 -9.79 11.76 -7.40
CA LEU A 14 -9.96 10.36 -7.79
C LEU A 14 -8.80 9.47 -7.33
N ALA A 15 -7.59 10.02 -7.24
CA ALA A 15 -6.41 9.31 -6.76
C ALA A 15 -6.37 9.20 -5.23
N LEU A 16 -7.00 10.12 -4.49
CA LEU A 16 -6.90 10.23 -3.03
C LEU A 16 -7.18 8.94 -2.24
N PRO A 17 -8.17 8.08 -2.61
CA PRO A 17 -8.38 6.79 -1.93
C PRO A 17 -7.17 5.85 -1.96
N TRP A 18 -6.28 6.03 -2.93
CA TRP A 18 -5.09 5.22 -3.18
C TRP A 18 -3.79 5.85 -2.65
N VAL A 19 -3.88 7.04 -2.04
CA VAL A 19 -2.75 7.72 -1.40
C VAL A 19 -2.69 7.32 0.07
N PHE A 20 -2.13 6.15 0.35
CA PHE A 20 -2.16 5.56 1.69
C PHE A 20 -1.54 6.44 2.78
N GLU A 21 -0.45 7.15 2.47
CA GLU A 21 0.24 8.04 3.43
C GLU A 21 -0.67 9.13 4.00
N PHE A 22 -1.72 9.52 3.27
CA PHE A 22 -2.71 10.48 3.74
C PHE A 22 -3.65 9.88 4.82
N TRP A 23 -3.90 8.57 4.76
CA TRP A 23 -4.85 7.86 5.63
C TRP A 23 -4.17 6.99 6.71
N ALA A 24 -2.88 6.72 6.55
CA ALA A 24 -2.14 5.80 7.39
C ALA A 24 -1.98 6.34 8.81
N LEU A 25 -2.14 5.44 9.79
CA LEU A 25 -1.72 5.72 11.16
C LEU A 25 -0.18 5.72 11.24
N PRO A 26 0.44 6.45 12.19
CA PRO A 26 1.89 6.54 12.27
C PRO A 26 2.61 5.19 12.36
N HIS A 27 2.03 4.19 13.03
CA HIS A 27 2.61 2.84 13.14
C HIS A 27 2.51 2.00 11.86
N GLN A 28 1.71 2.45 10.89
CA GLN A 28 1.53 1.81 9.58
C GLN A 28 2.53 2.34 8.54
N LEU A 29 3.39 3.29 8.91
CA LEU A 29 4.42 3.85 8.04
C LEU A 29 5.82 3.42 8.50
N PRO A 30 6.76 3.21 7.56
CA PRO A 30 8.13 2.94 7.92
C PRO A 30 8.77 4.14 8.63
N PRO A 31 9.73 3.92 9.54
CA PRO A 31 10.43 5.03 10.18
C PRO A 31 11.26 5.82 9.16
N ARG A 32 11.51 7.09 9.46
CA ARG A 32 12.39 7.95 8.65
C ARG A 32 13.85 7.48 8.77
N GLY A 33 14.63 7.74 7.74
CA GLY A 33 16.06 7.44 7.71
C GLY A 33 16.37 5.99 7.32
N ALA A 34 17.61 5.57 7.59
CA ALA A 34 18.09 4.24 7.22
C ALA A 34 17.70 3.20 8.27
N TRP A 35 17.07 2.13 7.81
CA TRP A 35 16.73 0.96 8.61
C TRP A 35 16.91 -0.30 7.77
N LYS A 36 17.20 -1.42 8.42
CA LYS A 36 17.32 -2.74 7.76
C LYS A 36 16.02 -3.52 7.82
N THR A 37 15.31 -3.41 8.94
CA THR A 37 14.07 -4.15 9.21
C THR A 37 13.05 -3.19 9.79
N TRP A 38 11.83 -3.27 9.28
CA TRP A 38 10.67 -2.60 9.83
C TRP A 38 9.64 -3.65 10.26
N VAL A 39 9.10 -3.49 11.46
CA VAL A 39 8.13 -4.40 12.06
C VAL A 39 6.88 -3.61 12.43
N ILE A 40 5.72 -4.08 11.98
CA ILE A 40 4.43 -3.51 12.34
C ILE A 40 3.81 -4.38 13.43
N MET A 41 3.76 -3.86 14.65
CA MET A 41 3.13 -4.54 15.80
C MET A 41 1.73 -3.99 16.03
N GLY A 42 0.76 -4.87 16.26
CA GLY A 42 -0.61 -4.46 16.59
C GLY A 42 -1.58 -5.63 16.68
N GLY A 43 -2.68 -5.43 17.38
CA GLY A 43 -3.75 -6.43 17.53
C GLY A 43 -4.54 -6.71 16.25
N ARG A 44 -5.63 -7.47 16.38
CA ARG A 44 -6.61 -7.67 15.29
C ARG A 44 -7.20 -6.30 14.91
N GLY A 45 -7.33 -6.04 13.61
CA GLY A 45 -7.88 -4.78 13.11
C GLY A 45 -6.92 -3.59 13.08
N ALA A 46 -5.66 -3.72 13.54
CA ALA A 46 -4.68 -2.62 13.53
C ALA A 46 -4.19 -2.20 12.11
N GLY A 47 -4.70 -2.84 11.06
CA GLY A 47 -4.35 -2.56 9.66
C GLY A 47 -2.95 -3.02 9.23
N LYS A 48 -2.39 -4.06 9.87
CA LYS A 48 -1.06 -4.61 9.53
C LYS A 48 -0.97 -5.07 8.08
N THR A 49 -1.97 -5.81 7.60
CA THR A 49 -2.01 -6.34 6.23
C THR A 49 -2.05 -5.21 5.21
N ARG A 50 -2.90 -4.20 5.41
CA ARG A 50 -2.98 -3.03 4.53
C ARG A 50 -1.65 -2.28 4.49
N ALA A 51 -1.05 -2.00 5.64
CA ALA A 51 0.24 -1.32 5.71
C ALA A 51 1.36 -2.07 4.96
N GLY A 52 1.37 -3.42 5.05
CA GLY A 52 2.29 -4.25 4.27
C GLY A 52 2.06 -4.15 2.76
N SER A 53 0.81 -4.26 2.30
CA SER A 53 0.44 -4.13 0.89
C SER A 53 0.83 -2.76 0.32
N GLU A 54 0.54 -1.70 1.06
CA GLU A 54 0.82 -0.32 0.65
C GLU A 54 2.32 -0.02 0.65
N TRP A 55 3.09 -0.61 1.57
CA TRP A 55 4.54 -0.54 1.52
C TRP A 55 5.09 -1.26 0.29
N VAL A 56 4.59 -2.46 -0.03
CA VAL A 56 4.99 -3.16 -1.27
C VAL A 56 4.69 -2.28 -2.50
N ARG A 57 3.49 -1.69 -2.57
CA ARG A 57 3.12 -0.76 -3.64
C ARG A 57 4.08 0.43 -3.73
N ALA A 58 4.38 1.11 -2.62
CA ALA A 58 5.32 2.24 -2.59
C ALA A 58 6.75 1.86 -3.00
N GLN A 59 7.14 0.59 -2.86
CA GLN A 59 8.44 0.10 -3.28
C GLN A 59 8.49 -0.23 -4.78
N VAL A 60 7.39 -0.69 -5.39
CA VAL A 60 7.36 -1.19 -6.77
C VAL A 60 6.72 -0.23 -7.78
N GLU A 61 5.87 0.70 -7.32
CA GLU A 61 5.19 1.71 -8.13
C GLU A 61 5.98 3.04 -8.10
N GLY A 62 5.97 3.76 -9.22
CA GLY A 62 6.43 5.14 -9.33
C GLY A 62 5.28 6.16 -9.25
N ALA A 63 5.54 7.40 -9.68
CA ALA A 63 4.56 8.48 -9.62
C ALA A 63 3.37 8.23 -10.58
N GLY A 64 3.67 7.86 -11.81
CA GLY A 64 2.69 7.46 -12.83
C GLY A 64 2.37 5.96 -12.83
N PRO A 65 1.29 5.54 -13.53
CA PRO A 65 0.84 4.13 -13.56
C PRO A 65 1.86 3.16 -14.16
N ALA A 66 2.66 3.62 -15.13
CA ALA A 66 3.70 2.82 -15.79
C ALA A 66 5.10 3.10 -15.24
N ASP A 67 5.23 4.01 -14.26
CA ASP A 67 6.53 4.39 -13.73
C ASP A 67 7.04 3.27 -12.79
N PRO A 68 8.28 2.82 -12.96
CA PRO A 68 8.85 1.82 -12.08
C PRO A 68 9.19 2.42 -10.72
N GLY A 69 8.93 1.64 -9.66
CA GLY A 69 9.42 1.93 -8.32
C GLY A 69 10.88 1.49 -8.12
N ARG A 70 11.33 1.58 -6.86
CA ARG A 70 12.69 1.23 -6.45
C ARG A 70 12.99 -0.27 -6.55
N CYS A 71 11.96 -1.11 -6.46
CA CYS A 71 12.06 -2.56 -6.42
C CYS A 71 11.31 -3.16 -7.61
N LYS A 72 11.90 -4.17 -8.25
CA LYS A 72 11.25 -4.95 -9.34
C LYS A 72 10.81 -6.34 -8.91
N ARG A 73 11.33 -6.83 -7.78
CA ARG A 73 11.08 -8.18 -7.26
C ARG A 73 10.88 -8.07 -5.77
N VAL A 74 9.77 -8.63 -5.28
CA VAL A 74 9.40 -8.64 -3.87
C VAL A 74 9.03 -10.07 -3.51
N ALA A 75 9.58 -10.56 -2.40
CA ALA A 75 9.21 -11.85 -1.85
C ALA A 75 8.09 -11.64 -0.81
N LEU A 76 6.97 -12.34 -1.00
CA LEU A 76 5.94 -12.45 0.02
C LEU A 76 6.11 -13.81 0.70
N VAL A 77 6.29 -13.79 2.01
CA VAL A 77 6.60 -14.99 2.79
C VAL A 77 5.52 -15.15 3.86
N GLY A 78 4.87 -16.31 3.84
CA GLY A 78 3.89 -16.74 4.83
C GLY A 78 4.11 -18.21 5.17
N GLU A 79 3.33 -18.75 6.11
CA GLU A 79 3.44 -20.15 6.53
C GLU A 79 3.07 -21.10 5.38
N THR A 80 2.08 -20.73 4.57
CA THR A 80 1.64 -21.49 3.39
C THR A 80 1.46 -20.59 2.17
N ILE A 81 1.52 -21.19 0.98
CA ILE A 81 1.25 -20.50 -0.29
C ILE A 81 -0.18 -19.94 -0.32
N ASP A 82 -1.15 -20.70 0.18
CA ASP A 82 -2.55 -20.26 0.23
C ASP A 82 -2.72 -19.04 1.15
N GLN A 83 -2.04 -18.99 2.30
CA GLN A 83 -2.05 -17.79 3.14
C GLN A 83 -1.47 -16.57 2.40
N VAL A 84 -0.35 -16.73 1.71
CA VAL A 84 0.23 -15.63 0.92
C VAL A 84 -0.75 -15.17 -0.17
N ARG A 85 -1.30 -16.10 -0.94
CA ARG A 85 -2.24 -15.79 -2.03
C ARG A 85 -3.52 -15.15 -1.51
N ASP A 86 -4.20 -15.81 -0.58
CA ASP A 86 -5.58 -15.48 -0.21
C ASP A 86 -5.65 -14.33 0.80
N VAL A 87 -4.57 -14.06 1.54
CA VAL A 87 -4.52 -12.94 2.51
C VAL A 87 -3.68 -11.78 1.99
N MET A 88 -2.46 -12.02 1.54
CA MET A 88 -1.52 -10.92 1.20
C MET A 88 -1.77 -10.38 -0.21
N VAL A 89 -2.22 -11.20 -1.16
CA VAL A 89 -2.46 -10.77 -2.55
C VAL A 89 -3.93 -10.47 -2.81
N LEU A 90 -4.81 -11.45 -2.58
CA LEU A 90 -6.23 -11.40 -2.95
C LEU A 90 -7.16 -10.97 -1.80
N GLY A 91 -6.65 -10.91 -0.57
CA GLY A 91 -7.44 -10.54 0.59
C GLY A 91 -7.98 -9.11 0.52
N GLU A 92 -8.92 -8.76 1.38
CA GLU A 92 -9.56 -7.44 1.45
C GLU A 92 -8.56 -6.28 1.64
N SER A 93 -7.46 -6.54 2.34
CA SER A 93 -6.33 -5.61 2.51
C SER A 93 -5.08 -6.04 1.74
N GLY A 94 -5.23 -6.98 0.80
CA GLY A 94 -4.16 -7.51 -0.02
C GLY A 94 -3.76 -6.54 -1.14
N ILE A 95 -2.65 -6.85 -1.81
CA ILE A 95 -2.05 -6.00 -2.83
C ILE A 95 -3.05 -5.63 -3.94
N ILE A 96 -3.85 -6.59 -4.42
CA ILE A 96 -4.82 -6.33 -5.50
C ILE A 96 -5.94 -5.40 -5.03
N ALA A 97 -6.43 -5.57 -3.80
CA ALA A 97 -7.46 -4.71 -3.24
C ALA A 97 -6.95 -3.27 -3.00
N CYS A 98 -5.69 -3.15 -2.57
CA CYS A 98 -5.03 -1.86 -2.36
C CYS A 98 -4.57 -1.19 -3.66
N SER A 99 -4.50 -1.88 -4.79
CA SER A 99 -4.01 -1.29 -6.05
C SER A 99 -5.09 -0.50 -6.79
N PRO A 100 -4.77 0.71 -7.30
CA PRO A 100 -5.61 1.43 -8.25
C PRO A 100 -6.04 0.55 -9.43
N PRO A 101 -7.24 0.73 -10.00
CA PRO A 101 -7.72 -0.09 -11.13
C PRO A 101 -6.77 -0.11 -12.33
N ASP A 102 -6.09 0.99 -12.60
CA ASP A 102 -5.12 1.16 -13.69
C ASP A 102 -3.75 0.51 -13.43
N ARG A 103 -3.54 -0.06 -12.23
CA ARG A 103 -2.29 -0.72 -11.82
C ARG A 103 -2.47 -2.21 -11.53
N LYS A 104 -3.67 -2.76 -11.77
CA LYS A 104 -3.96 -4.18 -11.58
C LYS A 104 -3.53 -5.00 -12.81
N PRO A 105 -3.13 -6.27 -12.61
CA PRO A 105 -2.96 -7.21 -13.72
C PRO A 105 -4.30 -7.47 -14.43
N GLU A 106 -4.21 -7.84 -15.71
CA GLU A 106 -5.35 -8.33 -16.53
C GLU A 106 -5.89 -9.68 -16.05
#